data_AF-A0A8J8KY33-F1
#
_entry.id   AF-A0A8J8KY33-F1
#
_cell.length_a   1.000
_cell.length_b   1.000
_cell.length_c   1.000
_cell.angle_alpha   90.00
_cell.angle_beta   90.00
_cell.angle_gamma   90.00
#
_symmetry.space_group_name_H-M   'P 1'
#
loop_
_entity.id
_entity.type
_entity.pdbx_description
1 polymer ?
#
loop_
_entity_poly.entity_id
_entity_poly.type
_entity_poly.pdbx_seq_one_letter_code
_entity_poly.pdbx_strand_id
1 'polypeptide(L)'
;MLLHAKAQAGPAARQRQASAVLVRSLGLTDLCLFTEARYTRHPAMADRHAAFQDHPMGLDHFPSGSLVAPPTFPSPHARTSPAVSEHP
;
A
#
# COMPACT_ATOMS: atom_id res chain seq x y z
N MET A 1 -18.61 -1.56 11.55
CA MET A 1 -17.36 -1.84 10.79
C MET A 1 -16.17 -2.20 11.69
N LEU A 2 -15.77 -1.39 12.68
CA LEU A 2 -14.57 -1.66 13.51
C LEU A 2 -14.62 -2.96 14.34
N LEU A 3 -15.77 -3.30 14.93
CA LEU A 3 -15.93 -4.55 15.70
C LEU A 3 -15.77 -5.80 14.82
N HIS A 4 -16.35 -5.77 13.61
CA HIS A 4 -16.20 -6.83 12.63
C HIS A 4 -14.74 -6.98 12.18
N ALA A 5 -14.07 -5.86 11.86
CA ALA A 5 -12.67 -5.88 11.47
C ALA A 5 -11.76 -6.47 12.57
N LYS A 6 -12.01 -6.11 13.84
CA LYS A 6 -11.28 -6.67 14.98
C LYS A 6 -11.54 -8.16 15.17
N ALA A 7 -12.80 -8.61 15.05
CA ALA A 7 -13.15 -10.03 15.14
C ALA A 7 -12.53 -10.87 14.01
N GLN A 8 -12.42 -10.29 12.82
CA GLN A 8 -11.84 -10.94 11.65
C GLN A 8 -10.30 -10.93 11.62
N ALA A 9 -9.63 -10.16 12.49
CA ALA A 9 -8.19 -10.01 12.44
C ALA A 9 -7.42 -11.34 12.58
N GLY A 10 -7.86 -12.21 13.50
CA GLY A 10 -7.25 -13.53 13.74
C GLY A 10 -7.43 -14.49 12.56
N PRO A 11 -8.67 -14.77 12.11
CA PRO A 11 -8.94 -15.55 10.91
C PRO A 11 -8.22 -15.01 9.66
N ALA A 12 -8.23 -13.70 9.44
CA ALA A 12 -7.56 -13.06 8.31
C ALA A 12 -6.02 -13.17 8.38
N ALA A 13 -5.43 -13.18 9.57
CA ALA A 13 -3.98 -13.40 9.71
C ALA A 13 -3.58 -14.83 9.31
N ARG A 14 -4.35 -15.84 9.72
CA ARG A 14 -4.10 -17.24 9.33
C ARG A 14 -4.24 -17.43 7.82
N GLN A 15 -5.28 -16.85 7.23
CA GLN A 15 -5.47 -16.90 5.78
C GLN A 15 -4.30 -16.25 5.03
N ARG A 16 -3.84 -15.07 5.47
CA ARG A 16 -2.67 -14.41 4.88
C ARG A 16 -1.41 -15.26 4.97
N GLN A 17 -1.18 -15.93 6.11
CA GLN A 17 -0.03 -16.82 6.26
C GLN A 17 -0.10 -18.02 5.31
N ALA A 18 -1.26 -18.64 5.17
CA ALA A 18 -1.46 -19.74 4.22
C ALA A 18 -1.22 -19.30 2.77
N SER A 19 -1.75 -18.14 2.38
CA SER A 19 -1.50 -17.54 1.06
C SER A 19 -0.02 -17.22 0.84
N ALA A 20 0.70 -16.74 1.86
CA ALA A 20 2.14 -16.45 1.77
C ALA A 20 2.98 -17.71 1.53
N VAL A 21 2.63 -18.84 2.18
CA VAL A 21 3.26 -20.13 1.93
C VAL A 21 3.04 -20.57 0.49
N LEU A 22 1.83 -20.40 -0.04
CA LEU A 22 1.45 -20.75 -1.41
C LEU A 22 2.21 -19.91 -2.46
N VAL A 23 2.27 -18.59 -2.26
CA VAL A 23 3.05 -17.67 -3.10
C VAL A 23 4.51 -18.11 -3.15
N ARG A 24 5.09 -18.44 -1.98
CA ARG A 24 6.47 -18.93 -1.88
C ARG A 24 6.66 -20.26 -2.60
N SER A 25 5.76 -21.22 -2.43
CA SER A 25 5.88 -22.55 -3.04
C SER A 25 5.75 -22.53 -4.56
N LEU A 26 4.96 -21.59 -5.09
CA LEU A 26 4.72 -21.43 -6.53
C LEU A 26 5.75 -20.49 -7.20
N GLY A 27 6.67 -19.90 -6.45
CA GLY A 27 7.64 -18.94 -6.99
C GLY A 27 7.00 -17.66 -7.52
N LEU A 28 5.82 -17.29 -7.01
CA LEU A 28 5.15 -16.06 -7.39
C LEU A 28 5.82 -14.86 -6.70
N THR A 29 5.86 -13.72 -7.39
CA THR A 29 6.42 -12.49 -6.82
C THR A 29 5.60 -12.01 -5.62
N ASP A 30 4.27 -12.02 -5.74
CA ASP A 30 3.35 -11.52 -4.74
C ASP A 30 1.94 -12.13 -4.92
N LEU A 31 1.07 -11.87 -3.94
CA LEU A 31 -0.33 -12.27 -3.98
C LEU A 31 -1.18 -11.19 -4.66
N CYS A 32 -2.06 -11.61 -5.57
CA CYS A 32 -3.07 -10.72 -6.12
C CYS A 32 -4.07 -10.27 -5.05
N LEU A 33 -4.02 -9.01 -4.60
CA LEU A 33 -4.90 -8.53 -3.52
C LEU A 33 -6.30 -8.14 -4.02
N PHE A 34 -6.38 -7.49 -5.18
CA PHE A 34 -7.63 -7.13 -5.84
C PHE A 34 -7.48 -7.26 -7.35
N THR A 35 -8.54 -7.59 -8.06
CA THR A 35 -8.52 -7.73 -9.53
C THR A 35 -8.89 -6.44 -10.28
N GLU A 36 -9.42 -5.44 -9.57
CA GLU A 36 -9.91 -4.19 -10.15
C GLU A 36 -8.77 -3.22 -10.49
N ALA A 37 -8.30 -2.38 -9.56
CA ALA A 37 -7.25 -1.40 -9.83
C ALA A 37 -5.91 -2.08 -10.12
N ARG A 38 -5.28 -1.75 -11.26
CA ARG A 38 -4.05 -2.40 -11.73
C ARG A 38 -2.90 -2.41 -10.72
N TYR A 39 -2.76 -1.33 -9.95
CA TYR A 39 -1.68 -1.13 -8.98
C TYR A 39 -1.96 -1.80 -7.62
N THR A 40 -3.15 -2.38 -7.46
CA THR A 40 -3.54 -3.16 -6.28
C THR A 40 -3.47 -4.67 -6.53
N ARG A 41 -3.32 -5.11 -7.80
CA ARG A 41 -3.13 -6.52 -8.15
C ARG A 41 -1.79 -7.01 -7.64
N HIS A 42 -0.70 -6.42 -8.12
CA HIS A 42 0.64 -6.88 -7.79
C HIS A 42 1.48 -5.75 -7.18
N PRO A 43 1.30 -5.43 -5.89
CA PRO A 43 1.90 -4.24 -5.28
C PRO A 43 3.43 -4.21 -5.37
N ALA A 44 4.08 -5.38 -5.42
CA ALA A 44 5.53 -5.46 -5.52
C ALA A 44 6.05 -5.05 -6.92
N MET A 45 5.22 -5.19 -7.95
CA MET A 45 5.55 -4.91 -9.36
C MET A 45 4.85 -3.67 -9.92
N ALA A 46 3.89 -3.11 -9.17
CA ALA A 46 3.16 -1.94 -9.58
C ALA A 46 4.05 -0.69 -9.61
N ASP A 47 3.93 0.10 -10.68
CA ASP A 47 4.50 1.44 -10.75
C ASP A 47 3.90 2.33 -9.65
N ARG A 48 4.75 3.03 -8.89
CA ARG A 48 4.35 3.96 -7.82
C ARG A 48 3.52 5.14 -8.34
N HIS A 49 3.66 5.48 -9.61
CA HIS A 49 2.90 6.55 -10.26
C HIS A 49 1.60 6.06 -10.90
N ALA A 50 1.32 4.76 -10.87
CA ALA A 50 0.17 4.18 -11.55
C ALA A 50 -1.18 4.78 -11.13
N ALA A 51 -1.31 5.21 -9.88
CA ALA A 51 -2.52 5.87 -9.36
C ALA A 51 -2.77 7.27 -9.94
N PHE A 52 -1.79 7.86 -10.65
CA PHE A 52 -1.86 9.21 -11.20
C PHE A 52 -1.82 9.25 -12.73
N GLN A 53 -1.96 8.09 -13.39
CA GLN A 53 -1.87 8.01 -14.85
C GLN A 53 -3.19 8.35 -15.56
N ASP A 54 -4.28 8.52 -14.81
CA ASP A 54 -5.55 9.00 -15.33
C ASP A 54 -5.53 10.52 -15.54
N HIS A 55 -6.60 11.05 -16.12
CA HIS A 55 -6.71 12.48 -16.38
C HIS A 55 -6.69 13.29 -15.06
N PRO A 56 -6.14 14.53 -15.08
CA PRO A 56 -6.20 15.39 -13.92
C PRO A 56 -7.67 15.58 -13.49
N MET A 57 -7.92 15.50 -12.19
CA MET A 57 -9.27 15.51 -11.58
C MET A 57 -10.16 14.30 -11.95
N GLY A 58 -9.60 13.24 -12.52
CA GLY A 58 -10.29 11.97 -12.75
C GLY A 58 -10.50 11.19 -11.47
N LEU A 59 -11.73 10.72 -11.30
CA LEU A 59 -12.06 9.79 -10.23
C LEU A 59 -11.66 8.38 -10.67
N ASP A 60 -10.91 7.68 -9.84
CA ASP A 60 -10.65 6.26 -10.05
C ASP A 60 -11.99 5.50 -9.96
N HIS A 61 -12.27 4.67 -10.97
CA HIS A 61 -13.48 3.86 -11.03
C HIS A 61 -13.41 2.64 -10.11
N PHE A 62 -12.22 2.28 -9.62
CA PHE A 62 -11.99 1.07 -8.87
C PHE A 62 -11.86 1.36 -7.37
N PRO A 63 -12.78 0.86 -6.52
CA PRO A 63 -12.76 1.15 -5.08
C PRO A 63 -11.50 0.63 -4.38
N SER A 64 -10.89 -0.44 -4.90
CA SER A 64 -9.60 -0.98 -4.43
C SER A 64 -8.46 0.04 -4.48
N GLY A 65 -8.52 1.02 -5.38
CA GLY A 65 -7.55 2.09 -5.49
C GLY A 65 -7.41 2.94 -4.22
N SER A 66 -8.52 3.13 -3.48
CA SER A 66 -8.55 3.90 -2.22
C SER A 66 -7.98 3.13 -1.02
N LEU A 67 -7.64 1.84 -1.17
CA LEU A 67 -7.10 1.01 -0.08
C LEU A 67 -5.57 1.04 -0.01
N VAL A 68 -4.90 1.59 -1.03
CA VAL A 68 -3.44 1.76 -1.03
C VAL A 68 -3.13 3.12 -0.43
N ALA A 69 -2.53 3.10 0.76
CA ALA A 69 -2.08 4.33 1.39
C ALA A 69 -0.90 4.93 0.60
N PRO A 70 -0.81 6.27 0.49
CA PRO A 70 0.37 6.91 -0.05
C PRO A 70 1.60 6.52 0.78
N PRO A 71 2.76 6.37 0.13
CA PRO A 71 3.96 5.96 0.84
C PRO A 71 4.37 7.01 1.87
N THR A 72 4.76 6.56 3.06
CA THR A 72 5.26 7.41 4.15
C THR A 72 6.72 7.77 3.92
N PHE A 73 7.04 8.44 2.81
CA PHE A 73 8.36 9.06 2.66
C PHE A 73 8.37 10.39 3.40
N PRO A 74 9.47 10.76 4.10
CA PRO A 74 9.62 12.13 4.57
C PRO A 74 9.54 13.05 3.35
N SER A 75 8.79 14.15 3.48
CA SER A 75 8.73 15.16 2.42
C SER A 75 10.16 15.54 2.01
N PRO A 76 10.51 15.56 0.71
CA PRO A 76 11.82 16.05 0.26
C PRO A 76 12.11 17.48 0.73
N HIS A 77 11.06 18.21 1.12
CA HIS A 77 11.10 19.57 1.63
C HIS A 77 11.03 19.67 3.15
N ALA A 78 11.03 18.54 3.88
CA ALA A 78 11.34 18.53 5.31
C ALA A 78 12.83 18.83 5.48
N ARG A 79 13.25 20.05 5.11
CA ARG A 79 14.54 20.60 5.46
C ARG A 79 14.58 20.54 6.98
N THR A 80 15.44 19.67 7.50
CA THR A 80 15.97 19.82 8.85
C THR A 80 16.48 21.25 8.93
N SER A 81 15.77 22.14 9.62
CA SER A 81 16.39 23.40 10.04
C SER A 81 17.66 23.00 10.78
N PRO A 82 18.85 23.44 10.36
CA PRO A 82 20.01 23.26 11.20
C PRO A 82 19.68 23.98 12.50
N ALA A 83 19.69 23.25 13.61
CA ALA A 83 19.67 23.85 14.92
C ALA A 83 20.84 24.83 14.94
N VAL A 84 20.53 26.13 14.99
CA VAL A 84 21.50 27.17 15.25
C VAL A 84 22.08 26.83 16.62
N SER A 85 23.28 26.27 16.62
CA SER A 85 24.09 26.09 17.82
C SER A 85 24.72 27.46 18.10
N GLU A 86 23.99 28.33 18.80
CA GLU A 86 24.61 29.47 19.45
C GLU A 86 25.41 28.93 20.64
N HIS A 87 26.69 28.68 20.40
CA HIS A 87 27.65 28.52 21.47
C HIS A 87 28.03 29.92 21.99
N PRO A 88 28.11 30.11 23.33
CA PRO A 88 28.46 31.38 23.96
C PRO A 88 29.92 31.80 23.72
#